data_AF-A0A963K658-F1
#
_entry.id   AF-A0A963K658-F1
#
_cell.length_a   1.000
_cell.length_b   1.000
_cell.length_c   1.000
_cell.angle_alpha   90.00
_cell.angle_beta   90.00
_cell.angle_gamma   90.00
#
_symmetry.space_group_name_H-M   'P 1'
#
loop_
_entity.id
_entity.type
_entity.pdbx_description
1 polymer ?
#
loop_
_entity_poly.entity_id
_entity_poly.type
_entity_poly.pdbx_seq_one_letter_code
_entity_poly.pdbx_strand_id
1 'polypeptide(L)'
;RDRLQTEVPATHRRLLVDLELALPFGDYLFCHAGIRPGVPLADQVEEDLIWIREPFLSWVGDAGKIIVHGHTVEDAPAIRRNRIGIDTGACYTGNLTCVVLEGTDHRFLSTGQPR
;
A
#
# COMPACT_ATOMS: atom_id res chain seq x y z
N ARG A 1 -10.09 -18.47 -18.53
CA ARG A 1 -9.27 -17.27 -18.83
C ARG A 1 -10.00 -16.39 -19.85
N ASP A 2 -10.46 -16.98 -20.95
CA ASP A 2 -11.11 -16.27 -22.06
C ASP A 2 -12.40 -15.56 -21.68
N ARG A 3 -13.26 -16.18 -20.85
CA ARG A 3 -14.49 -15.53 -20.34
C ARG A 3 -14.20 -14.27 -19.52
N LEU A 4 -13.14 -14.23 -18.70
CA LEU A 4 -12.82 -13.03 -17.93
C LEU A 4 -12.42 -11.86 -18.83
N GLN A 5 -11.77 -12.13 -19.96
CA GLN A 5 -11.39 -11.09 -20.91
C GLN A 5 -12.60 -10.49 -21.64
N THR A 6 -13.63 -11.29 -21.90
CA THR A 6 -14.84 -10.82 -22.61
C THR A 6 -15.88 -10.21 -21.67
N GLU A 7 -15.98 -10.69 -20.43
CA GLU A 7 -17.04 -10.30 -19.48
C GLU A 7 -16.65 -9.08 -18.63
N VAL A 8 -15.36 -8.85 -18.35
CA VAL A 8 -14.94 -7.65 -17.62
C VAL A 8 -15.09 -6.44 -18.55
N PRO A 9 -15.88 -5.41 -18.21
CA PRO A 9 -16.08 -4.25 -19.07
C PRO A 9 -14.77 -3.60 -19.52
N ALA A 10 -14.71 -3.14 -20.77
CA ALA A 10 -13.51 -2.51 -21.32
C ALA A 10 -13.04 -1.31 -20.47
N THR A 11 -13.98 -0.56 -19.88
CA THR A 11 -13.71 0.55 -18.96
C THR A 11 -12.99 0.09 -17.69
N HIS A 12 -13.37 -1.05 -17.11
CA HIS A 12 -12.71 -1.60 -15.92
C HIS A 12 -11.32 -2.15 -16.26
N ARG A 13 -11.15 -2.80 -17.41
CA ARG A 13 -9.82 -3.26 -17.86
C ARG A 13 -8.89 -2.08 -18.08
N ARG A 14 -9.39 -1.01 -18.71
CA ARG A 14 -8.65 0.23 -18.93
C ARG A 14 -8.22 0.84 -17.59
N LEU A 15 -9.14 0.97 -16.63
CA LEU A 15 -8.84 1.43 -15.28
C LEU A 15 -7.66 0.65 -14.68
N LEU A 16 -7.72 -0.69 -14.68
CA LEU A 16 -6.66 -1.53 -14.09
C LEU A 16 -5.30 -1.38 -14.77
N VAL A 17 -5.28 -1.20 -16.09
CA VAL A 17 -4.04 -1.01 -16.87
C VAL A 17 -3.43 0.37 -16.64
N ASP A 18 -4.26 1.38 -16.38
CA ASP A 18 -3.84 2.77 -16.22
C ASP A 18 -3.48 3.13 -14.76
N LEU A 19 -3.61 2.19 -13.81
CA LEU A 19 -3.23 2.44 -12.40
C LEU A 19 -1.72 2.66 -12.25
N GLU A 20 -1.35 3.67 -11.47
CA GLU A 20 0.03 3.88 -11.07
C GLU A 20 0.47 2.84 -10.03
N LEU A 21 1.66 2.27 -10.21
CA LEU A 21 2.24 1.30 -9.28
C LEU A 21 2.66 1.94 -7.95
N ALA A 22 3.07 3.21 -8.02
CA ALA A 22 3.39 4.02 -6.86
C ALA A 22 3.09 5.50 -7.14
N LEU A 23 2.57 6.19 -6.12
CA LEU A 23 2.22 7.60 -6.20
C LEU A 23 3.01 8.39 -5.13
N PRO A 24 3.96 9.26 -5.51
CA PRO A 24 4.60 10.17 -4.58
C PRO A 24 3.71 11.38 -4.27
N PHE A 25 3.61 11.75 -2.99
CA PHE A 25 2.85 12.92 -2.56
C PHE A 25 3.47 13.55 -1.31
N GLY A 26 4.09 14.72 -1.47
CA GLY A 26 4.84 15.36 -0.37
C GLY A 26 5.89 14.42 0.21
N ASP A 27 5.85 14.20 1.52
CA ASP A 27 6.76 13.32 2.26
C ASP A 27 6.36 11.83 2.21
N TYR A 28 5.32 11.48 1.47
CA TYR A 28 4.77 10.12 1.38
C TYR A 28 4.97 9.49 0.00
N LEU A 29 5.10 8.17 -0.02
CA LEU A 29 4.94 7.34 -1.21
C LEU A 29 3.86 6.29 -0.95
N PHE A 30 2.85 6.25 -1.80
CA PHE A 30 1.81 5.20 -1.76
C PHE A 30 2.19 4.10 -2.73
N CYS A 31 2.17 2.84 -2.29
CA CYS A 31 2.38 1.66 -3.13
C CYS A 31 1.58 0.48 -2.57
N HIS A 32 1.41 -0.59 -3.34
CA HIS A 32 0.58 -1.71 -2.87
C HIS A 32 1.24 -2.49 -1.71
N ALA A 33 2.49 -2.93 -1.85
CA ALA A 33 3.16 -3.79 -0.88
C ALA A 33 4.34 -3.15 -0.16
N GLY A 34 5.22 -2.46 -0.87
CA GLY A 34 6.42 -1.87 -0.29
C GLY A 34 7.47 -1.50 -1.33
N ILE A 35 8.70 -1.27 -0.87
CA ILE A 35 9.85 -0.97 -1.72
C ILE A 35 11.02 -1.90 -1.40
N ARG A 36 11.90 -2.16 -2.36
CA ARG A 36 13.18 -2.82 -2.12
C ARG A 36 14.15 -1.86 -1.42
N PRO A 37 14.61 -2.17 -0.20
CA PRO A 37 15.62 -1.39 0.51
C PRO A 37 16.92 -1.23 -0.30
N GLY A 38 17.52 -0.03 -0.24
CA GLY A 38 18.77 0.28 -0.93
C GLY A 38 18.63 0.56 -2.43
N VAL A 39 17.43 0.42 -3.00
CA VAL A 39 17.13 0.81 -4.38
C VAL A 39 16.44 2.19 -4.36
N PRO A 40 16.87 3.16 -5.19
CA PRO A 40 16.19 4.46 -5.29
C PRO A 40 14.70 4.30 -5.62
N LEU A 41 13.85 5.21 -5.13
CA LEU A 41 12.39 5.12 -5.35
C LEU A 41 12.00 5.12 -6.84
N ALA A 42 12.75 5.83 -7.68
CA ALA A 42 12.53 5.87 -9.13
C ALA A 42 12.93 4.57 -9.86
N ASP A 43 13.74 3.73 -9.21
CA ASP A 43 14.31 2.51 -9.79
C ASP A 43 13.64 1.24 -9.21
N GLN A 44 12.54 1.41 -8.45
CA GLN A 44 11.76 0.30 -7.94
C GLN A 44 11.08 -0.45 -9.08
N VAL A 45 11.03 -1.77 -8.98
CA VAL A 45 10.40 -2.63 -9.99
C VAL A 45 8.99 -3.01 -9.56
N GLU A 46 8.13 -3.25 -10.55
CA GLU A 46 6.72 -3.63 -10.35
C GLU A 46 6.55 -4.80 -9.37
N GLU A 47 7.36 -5.85 -9.52
CA GLU A 47 7.28 -7.03 -8.66
C GLU A 47 7.41 -6.68 -7.17
N ASP A 48 8.31 -5.77 -6.82
CA ASP A 48 8.49 -5.38 -5.43
C ASP A 48 7.35 -4.47 -4.96
N LEU A 49 6.96 -3.50 -5.78
CA LEU A 49 5.87 -2.57 -5.47
C LEU A 49 4.55 -3.30 -5.20
N ILE A 50 4.33 -4.47 -5.82
CA ILE A 50 3.11 -5.26 -5.70
C ILE A 50 3.24 -6.42 -4.69
N TRP A 51 4.41 -7.04 -4.53
CA TRP A 51 4.49 -8.34 -3.82
C TRP A 51 5.48 -8.40 -2.66
N ILE A 52 6.35 -7.41 -2.48
CA ILE A 52 7.42 -7.52 -1.48
C ILE A 52 6.87 -7.65 -0.05
N ARG A 53 7.53 -8.49 0.74
CA ARG A 53 7.37 -8.55 2.20
C ARG A 53 8.72 -8.30 2.83
N GLU A 54 9.63 -9.24 2.68
CA GLU A 54 11.03 -9.07 3.11
C GLU A 54 11.92 -8.72 1.92
N PRO A 55 12.98 -7.92 2.12
CA PRO A 55 13.42 -7.36 3.41
C PRO A 55 12.70 -6.06 3.84
N PHE A 56 11.65 -5.62 3.13
CA PHE A 56 10.98 -4.34 3.38
C PHE A 56 10.37 -4.22 4.78
N LEU A 57 9.64 -5.23 5.25
CA LEU A 57 8.94 -5.20 6.54
C LEU A 57 9.91 -5.16 7.74
N SER A 58 11.08 -5.80 7.64
CA SER A 58 12.11 -5.73 8.68
C SER A 58 13.04 -4.52 8.57
N TRP A 59 13.02 -3.80 7.44
CA TRP A 59 13.93 -2.69 7.20
C TRP A 59 13.56 -1.42 7.97
N VAL A 60 14.59 -0.79 8.56
CA VAL A 60 14.48 0.42 9.41
C VAL A 60 15.18 1.65 8.82
N GLY A 61 15.66 1.55 7.58
CA GLY A 61 16.35 2.65 6.91
C GLY A 61 15.42 3.73 6.36
N ASP A 62 16.01 4.72 5.71
CA ASP A 62 15.33 5.92 5.21
C ASP A 62 15.28 5.90 3.68
N ALA A 63 14.08 6.04 3.12
CA ALA A 63 13.85 6.13 1.67
C ALA A 63 13.67 7.58 1.20
N GLY A 64 13.82 8.56 2.10
CA GLY A 64 13.47 9.96 1.87
C GLY A 64 11.97 10.24 1.87
N LYS A 65 11.14 9.21 2.10
CA LYS A 65 9.67 9.28 2.20
C LYS A 65 9.15 8.23 3.18
N ILE A 66 7.99 8.49 3.76
CA ILE A 66 7.21 7.50 4.51
C ILE A 66 6.43 6.65 3.51
N ILE A 67 6.66 5.34 3.53
CA ILE A 67 6.00 4.41 2.61
C ILE A 67 4.65 3.99 3.18
N VAL A 68 3.55 4.41 2.55
CA VAL A 68 2.20 3.97 2.90
C VAL A 68 1.86 2.76 2.04
N HIS A 69 1.54 1.63 2.66
CA HIS A 69 1.36 0.37 1.96
C HIS A 69 0.25 -0.49 2.56
N GLY A 70 -0.16 -1.52 1.80
CA GLY A 70 -1.02 -2.60 2.25
C GLY A 70 -0.34 -3.95 2.04
N HIS A 71 -1.08 -4.90 1.44
CA HIS A 71 -0.64 -6.23 1.00
C HIS A 71 -0.33 -7.23 2.12
N THR A 72 0.34 -6.77 3.17
CA THR A 72 0.65 -7.57 4.35
C THR A 72 -0.38 -7.26 5.42
N VAL A 73 -1.23 -8.25 5.71
CA VAL A 73 -2.27 -8.15 6.72
C VAL A 73 -1.64 -8.15 8.12
N GLU A 74 -1.97 -7.13 8.92
CA GLU A 74 -1.67 -7.05 10.35
C GLU A 74 -2.96 -6.81 11.15
N ASP A 75 -2.99 -7.16 12.45
CA ASP A 75 -4.19 -7.01 13.28
C ASP A 75 -4.58 -5.54 13.53
N ALA A 76 -3.63 -4.63 13.37
CA ALA A 76 -3.77 -3.19 13.54
C ALA A 76 -2.84 -2.45 12.56
N PRO A 77 -3.05 -1.13 12.31
CA PRO A 77 -2.16 -0.37 11.47
C PRO A 77 -0.70 -0.41 11.95
N ALA A 78 0.21 -0.70 11.03
CA ALA A 78 1.62 -0.87 11.33
C ALA A 78 2.37 0.45 11.17
N ILE A 79 2.59 1.17 12.26
CA ILE A 79 3.30 2.46 12.24
C ILE A 79 4.79 2.21 12.52
N ARG A 80 5.68 2.67 11.64
CA ARG A 80 7.13 2.74 11.85
C ARG A 80 7.62 4.11 11.36
N ARG A 81 8.87 4.46 11.68
CA ARG A 81 9.50 5.72 11.23
C ARG A 81 9.47 5.88 9.70
N ASN A 82 9.62 4.79 8.96
CA ASN A 82 9.79 4.78 7.50
C ASN A 82 8.57 4.25 6.73
N ARG A 83 7.54 3.73 7.42
CA ARG A 83 6.35 3.17 6.75
C ARG A 83 5.10 3.17 7.61
N ILE A 84 3.95 3.16 6.94
CA ILE A 84 2.62 2.97 7.53
C ILE A 84 1.91 1.86 6.75
N GLY A 85 1.70 0.72 7.40
CA GLY A 85 0.91 -0.39 6.86
C GLY A 85 -0.56 -0.24 7.27
N ILE A 86 -1.48 -0.25 6.30
CA ILE A 86 -2.93 -0.05 6.56
C ILE A 86 -3.80 -1.27 6.21
N ASP A 87 -3.21 -2.35 5.72
CA ASP A 87 -3.95 -3.58 5.44
C ASP A 87 -4.25 -4.33 6.74
N THR A 88 -5.46 -4.11 7.25
CA THR A 88 -5.97 -4.79 8.45
C THR A 88 -6.92 -5.94 8.10
N GLY A 89 -6.78 -6.51 6.89
CA GLY A 89 -7.51 -7.71 6.50
C GLY A 89 -9.00 -7.49 6.28
N ALA A 90 -9.40 -6.39 5.63
CA ALA A 90 -10.80 -6.05 5.40
C ALA A 90 -11.61 -7.16 4.73
N CYS A 91 -10.99 -7.97 3.85
CA CYS A 91 -11.63 -9.11 3.21
C CYS A 91 -11.92 -10.28 4.17
N TYR A 92 -11.23 -10.36 5.31
CA TYR A 92 -11.39 -11.38 6.33
C TYR A 92 -12.25 -10.90 7.50
N THR A 93 -12.12 -9.62 7.87
CA THR A 93 -12.73 -9.04 9.07
C THR A 93 -13.97 -8.20 8.78
N GLY A 94 -14.16 -7.76 7.53
CA GLY A 94 -15.16 -6.76 7.16
C GLY A 94 -14.81 -5.32 7.57
N ASN A 95 -13.67 -5.12 8.23
CA ASN A 95 -13.24 -3.81 8.75
C ASN A 95 -12.17 -3.21 7.84
N LEU A 96 -12.52 -2.11 7.18
CA LEU A 96 -11.62 -1.35 6.33
C LEU A 96 -10.98 -0.21 7.13
N THR A 97 -9.65 -0.16 7.10
CA THR A 97 -8.84 0.88 7.72
C THR A 97 -8.47 1.97 6.72
N CYS A 98 -8.55 3.23 7.16
CA CYS A 98 -8.08 4.39 6.41
C CYS A 98 -7.12 5.20 7.29
N VAL A 99 -5.98 5.58 6.73
CA VAL A 99 -5.08 6.58 7.34
C VAL A 99 -5.43 7.97 6.83
N VAL A 100 -5.56 8.92 7.74
CA VAL A 100 -5.69 10.36 7.44
C VAL A 100 -4.35 11.01 7.75
N LEU A 101 -3.80 11.77 6.80
CA LEU A 101 -2.49 12.40 6.89
C LEU A 101 -2.66 13.94 6.89
N GLU A 102 -2.12 14.61 7.90
CA GLU A 102 -2.18 16.06 8.08
C GLU A 102 -0.77 16.59 8.42
N GLY A 103 -0.01 16.96 7.40
CA GLY A 103 1.41 17.30 7.57
C GLY A 103 2.20 16.08 8.01
N THR A 104 2.77 16.10 9.22
CA THR A 104 3.46 14.96 9.83
C THR A 104 2.56 14.14 10.76
N ASP A 105 1.36 14.64 11.06
CA ASP A 105 0.42 13.96 11.93
C ASP A 105 -0.41 12.95 11.16
N HIS A 106 -0.84 11.90 11.85
CA HIS A 106 -1.70 10.88 11.29
C HIS A 106 -2.72 10.37 12.31
N ARG A 107 -3.89 10.00 11.82
CA ARG A 107 -4.94 9.32 12.58
C ARG A 107 -5.59 8.24 11.73
N PHE A 108 -6.29 7.30 12.37
CA PHE A 108 -6.96 6.20 11.68
C PHE A 108 -8.47 6.31 11.79
N LEU A 109 -9.14 5.94 10.70
CA LEU A 109 -10.57 5.66 10.65
C LEU A 109 -10.74 4.17 10.34
N SER A 110 -11.77 3.56 10.92
CA SER A 110 -12.14 2.18 10.62
C SER A 110 -13.64 2.08 10.40
N THR A 111 -14.08 1.23 9.49
CA THR A 111 -15.51 0.90 9.33
C THR A 111 -16.01 -0.03 10.46
N GLY A 112 -15.10 -0.66 11.20
CA GLY A 112 -15.41 -1.44 12.40
C GLY A 112 -15.64 -0.56 13.62
N GLN A 113 -16.35 -1.09 14.62
CA GLN A 113 -16.42 -0.46 15.95
C GLN A 113 -15.00 -0.35 16.53
N PRO A 114 -14.63 0.78 17.16
CA PRO A 114 -13.41 0.84 17.95
C PRO A 114 -13.49 -0.25 19.02
N ARG A 115 -12.46 -1.10 19.09
CA ARG A 115 -12.30 -2.03 20.23
C ARG A 115 -11.85 -1.28 21.46
#